data_AF-A0A2M6WKH0-F1
#
_entry.id   AF-A0A2M6WKH0-F1
#
_cell.length_a   1.000
_cell.length_b   1.000
_cell.length_c   1.000
_cell.angle_alpha   90.00
_cell.angle_beta   90.00
_cell.angle_gamma   90.00
#
_symmetry.space_group_name_H-M   'P 1'
#
loop_
_entity.id
_entity.type
_entity.pdbx_description
1 polymer ?
#
loop_
_entity_poly.entity_id
_entity_poly.type
_entity_poly.pdbx_seq_one_letter_code
_entity_poly.pdbx_strand_id
1 'polypeptide(L)'
;MKNSNKIILLTVILLALIIGVMYNSSDTAPVVTTETEEVEKPLNIVGKWRGIEDERFVRTFLADGTVVDVYNNVQEAAKPGTWVMVEDKESEEGLPVTDTEDPIVKIVFDNYNFYYSIPESTETNLTLVFLE
;
A
#
# COMPACT_ATOMS: atom_id res chain seq x y z
N MET A 1 46.84 -23.95 -45.93
CA MET A 1 45.44 -24.44 -46.06
C MET A 1 45.52 -25.96 -46.06
N LYS A 2 44.79 -26.75 -45.28
CA LYS A 2 43.45 -26.57 -44.73
C LYS A 2 43.23 -27.57 -43.57
N ASN A 3 42.42 -27.11 -42.63
CA ASN A 3 41.97 -27.70 -41.38
C ASN A 3 41.33 -29.09 -41.50
N SER A 4 41.11 -29.71 -40.33
CA SER A 4 39.85 -30.42 -39.96
C SER A 4 39.97 -31.85 -39.47
N ASN A 5 40.80 -32.14 -38.45
CA ASN A 5 40.72 -33.41 -37.69
C ASN A 5 40.79 -33.24 -36.15
N LYS A 6 40.66 -32.01 -35.63
CA LYS A 6 40.69 -31.73 -34.17
C LYS A 6 39.31 -31.68 -33.50
N ILE A 7 38.22 -31.92 -34.24
CA ILE A 7 36.86 -31.66 -33.75
C ILE A 7 36.18 -32.92 -33.17
N ILE A 8 36.70 -34.13 -33.41
CA ILE A 8 36.00 -35.37 -33.02
C ILE A 8 36.57 -36.04 -31.75
N LEU A 9 37.75 -35.62 -31.26
CA LEU A 9 38.36 -36.20 -30.04
C LEU A 9 38.17 -35.34 -28.77
N LEU A 10 37.42 -34.24 -28.86
CA LEU A 10 37.21 -33.30 -27.73
C LEU A 10 35.92 -33.56 -26.94
N THR A 11 35.07 -34.48 -27.40
CA THR A 11 33.73 -34.71 -26.83
C THR A 11 33.67 -35.79 -25.75
N VAL A 12 34.77 -36.49 -25.44
CA VAL A 12 34.76 -37.61 -24.45
C VAL A 12 35.50 -37.28 -23.14
N ILE A 13 36.30 -36.21 -23.10
CA ILE A 13 37.03 -35.80 -21.88
C ILE A 13 36.18 -34.90 -20.96
N LEU A 14 35.06 -34.36 -21.45
CA LEU A 14 34.16 -33.52 -20.65
C LEU A 14 33.24 -34.30 -19.68
N LEU A 15 33.27 -35.64 -19.69
CA LEU A 15 32.37 -36.48 -18.88
C LEU A 15 33.04 -37.16 -17.67
N ALA A 16 34.32 -36.86 -17.38
CA ALA A 16 35.08 -37.50 -16.31
C ALA A 16 35.66 -36.53 -15.26
N LEU A 17 35.11 -35.32 -15.15
CA LEU A 17 35.45 -34.34 -14.11
C LEU A 17 34.26 -34.10 -13.15
N ILE A 18 33.46 -35.15 -12.92
CA ILE A 18 32.26 -35.13 -12.07
C ILE A 18 32.46 -35.96 -10.77
N ILE A 19 33.67 -36.43 -10.44
CA ILE A 19 33.89 -37.15 -9.16
C ILE A 19 35.28 -36.84 -8.60
N GLY A 20 35.38 -35.74 -7.86
CA GLY A 20 36.58 -35.27 -7.17
C GLY A 20 36.20 -34.37 -6.01
N VAL A 21 35.51 -34.95 -5.04
CA VAL A 21 34.99 -34.34 -3.83
C VAL A 21 36.13 -33.79 -2.95
N MET A 22 35.89 -32.60 -2.37
CA MET A 22 36.53 -32.00 -1.19
C MET A 22 37.95 -31.48 -1.34
N TYR A 23 38.12 -30.15 -1.32
CA TYR A 23 38.58 -29.42 -0.14
C TYR A 23 38.54 -27.90 -0.42
N ASN A 24 37.96 -27.14 0.52
CA ASN A 24 38.10 -25.69 0.69
C ASN A 24 37.66 -24.77 -0.46
N SER A 25 36.43 -24.25 -0.35
CA SER A 25 36.19 -22.80 -0.49
C SER A 25 34.89 -22.47 0.24
N SER A 26 35.01 -21.72 1.33
CA SER A 26 33.91 -21.00 1.93
C SER A 26 33.41 -19.97 0.93
N ASP A 27 32.29 -20.24 0.28
CA ASP A 27 31.60 -19.24 -0.54
C ASP A 27 30.15 -19.18 -0.08
N THR A 28 29.94 -18.43 1.00
CA THR A 28 28.62 -17.91 1.37
C THR A 28 28.17 -17.08 0.18
N ALA A 29 27.31 -17.63 -0.67
CA ALA A 29 26.64 -16.86 -1.69
C ALA A 29 26.02 -15.63 -1.02
N PRO A 30 26.23 -14.40 -1.52
CA PRO A 30 25.47 -13.28 -1.01
C PRO A 30 24.01 -13.59 -1.29
N VAL A 31 23.22 -13.77 -0.22
CA VAL A 31 21.77 -13.67 -0.30
C VAL A 31 21.54 -12.24 -0.78
N VAL A 32 21.30 -12.09 -2.07
CA VAL A 32 20.77 -10.86 -2.65
C VAL A 32 19.36 -10.79 -2.09
N THR A 33 19.25 -10.16 -0.93
CA THR A 33 17.98 -9.66 -0.41
C THR A 33 17.55 -8.60 -1.41
N THR A 34 16.76 -9.01 -2.40
CA THR A 34 15.97 -8.06 -3.16
C THR A 34 15.04 -7.43 -2.14
N GLU A 35 15.41 -6.27 -1.62
CA GLU A 35 14.45 -5.36 -1.01
C GLU A 35 13.41 -5.11 -2.09
N THR A 36 12.29 -5.81 -1.99
CA THR A 36 11.07 -5.40 -2.66
C THR A 36 10.77 -4.02 -2.08
N GLU A 37 11.15 -2.97 -2.81
CA GLU A 37 10.58 -1.65 -2.58
C GLU A 37 9.06 -1.84 -2.60
N GLU A 38 8.45 -1.76 -1.42
CA GLU A 38 7.01 -1.64 -1.29
C GLU A 38 6.67 -0.33 -2.01
N VAL A 39 6.21 -0.46 -3.25
CA VAL A 39 5.72 0.67 -4.03
C VAL A 39 4.55 1.24 -3.22
N GLU A 40 4.81 2.33 -2.48
CA GLU A 40 3.79 3.06 -1.74
C GLU A 40 2.68 3.42 -2.73
N LYS A 41 1.60 2.64 -2.70
CA LYS A 41 0.42 2.91 -3.52
C LYS A 41 -0.12 4.25 -3.04
N PRO A 42 -0.38 5.22 -3.94
CA PRO A 42 -0.93 6.49 -3.53
C PRO A 42 -2.25 6.25 -2.80
N LEU A 43 -2.35 6.77 -1.58
CA LEU A 43 -3.56 6.71 -0.77
C LEU A 43 -4.72 7.32 -1.55
N ASN A 44 -5.75 6.53 -1.85
CA ASN A 44 -6.91 7.02 -2.60
C ASN A 44 -8.21 6.67 -1.87
N ILE A 45 -8.71 7.64 -1.13
CA ILE A 45 -9.99 7.51 -0.41
C ILE A 45 -11.20 7.95 -1.24
N VAL A 46 -10.98 8.53 -2.43
CA VAL A 46 -12.07 8.99 -3.31
C VAL A 46 -12.88 7.79 -3.76
N GLY A 47 -14.17 7.81 -3.47
CA GLY A 47 -15.04 6.67 -3.75
C GLY A 47 -16.26 6.64 -2.85
N LYS A 48 -17.08 5.61 -3.06
CA LYS A 48 -18.29 5.34 -2.29
C LYS A 48 -18.07 4.10 -1.44
N TRP A 49 -18.10 4.29 -0.13
CA TRP A 49 -17.74 3.28 0.87
C TRP A 49 -18.97 2.92 1.69
N ARG A 50 -19.28 1.63 1.78
CA ARG A 50 -20.36 1.11 2.63
C ARG A 50 -19.77 0.62 3.95
N GLY A 51 -20.40 1.00 5.06
CA GLY A 51 -19.98 0.54 6.39
C GLY A 51 -20.10 -0.98 6.53
N ILE A 52 -19.10 -1.59 7.17
CA ILE A 52 -19.12 -3.03 7.49
C ILE A 52 -19.95 -3.32 8.74
N GLU A 53 -19.97 -2.39 9.69
CA GLU A 53 -20.72 -2.52 10.95
C GLU A 53 -22.19 -2.11 10.78
N ASP A 54 -22.44 -1.14 9.88
CA ASP A 54 -23.79 -0.73 9.47
C ASP A 54 -23.84 -0.58 7.95
N GLU A 55 -24.38 -1.59 7.26
CA GLU A 55 -24.53 -1.59 5.80
C GLU A 55 -25.45 -0.49 5.27
N ARG A 56 -26.26 0.13 6.15
CA ARG A 56 -27.15 1.24 5.83
C ARG A 56 -26.39 2.56 5.75
N PHE A 57 -25.20 2.63 6.33
CA PHE A 57 -24.30 3.77 6.27
C PHE A 57 -23.44 3.71 5.01
N VAL A 58 -23.44 4.80 4.27
CA VAL A 58 -22.60 4.98 3.08
C VAL A 58 -21.95 6.36 3.13
N ARG A 59 -20.62 6.39 3.05
CA ARG A 59 -19.82 7.61 2.93
C ARG A 59 -19.24 7.73 1.53
N THR A 60 -19.39 8.90 0.92
CA THR A 60 -18.80 9.19 -0.39
C THR A 60 -17.81 10.33 -0.28
N PHE A 61 -16.55 10.08 -0.62
CA PHE A 61 -15.53 11.11 -0.79
C PHE A 61 -15.42 11.47 -2.27
N LEU A 62 -15.65 12.74 -2.59
CA LEU A 62 -15.51 13.28 -3.94
C LEU A 62 -14.13 13.94 -4.10
N ALA A 63 -13.57 13.86 -5.31
CA ALA A 63 -12.24 14.41 -5.62
C ALA A 63 -12.13 15.94 -5.46
N ASP A 64 -13.26 16.65 -5.35
CA ASP A 64 -13.32 18.09 -5.12
C ASP A 64 -13.22 18.49 -3.64
N GLY A 65 -13.02 17.53 -2.74
CA GLY A 65 -12.99 17.77 -1.30
C GLY A 65 -14.36 17.71 -0.63
N THR A 66 -15.43 17.33 -1.34
CA THR A 66 -16.75 17.14 -0.73
C THR A 66 -16.89 15.74 -0.15
N VAL A 67 -17.51 15.61 1.03
CA VAL A 67 -17.90 14.33 1.63
C VAL A 67 -19.38 14.29 1.93
N VAL A 68 -20.02 13.16 1.62
CA VAL A 68 -21.46 12.97 1.81
C VAL A 68 -21.72 11.67 2.53
N ASP A 69 -22.44 11.77 3.65
CA ASP A 69 -22.91 10.63 4.42
C ASP A 69 -24.40 10.41 4.17
N VAL A 70 -24.76 9.16 3.88
CA VAL A 70 -26.14 8.72 3.63
C VAL A 70 -26.47 7.54 4.53
N TYR A 71 -27.61 7.63 5.20
CA TYR A 71 -28.19 6.52 5.96
C TYR A 71 -29.44 5.99 5.25
N ASN A 72 -29.63 4.66 5.26
CA ASN A 72 -30.79 3.96 4.70
C ASN A 72 -31.04 4.19 3.20
N ASN A 73 -30.05 4.64 2.44
CA ASN A 73 -30.21 5.07 1.04
C ASN A 73 -31.31 6.12 0.84
N VAL A 74 -31.72 6.82 1.90
CA VAL A 74 -32.71 7.89 1.80
C VAL A 74 -32.01 9.05 1.12
N GLN A 75 -32.60 9.54 0.03
CA GLN A 75 -32.02 10.59 -0.81
C GLN A 75 -31.93 11.95 -0.10
N GLU A 76 -32.53 12.07 1.09
CA GLU A 76 -32.16 13.08 2.09
C GLU A 76 -30.75 12.75 2.61
N ALA A 77 -29.75 12.98 1.76
CA ALA A 77 -28.37 12.99 2.20
C ALA A 77 -28.24 13.98 3.35
N ALA A 78 -27.47 13.61 4.38
CA ALA A 78 -27.03 14.61 5.35
C ALA A 78 -26.37 15.76 4.57
N LYS A 79 -26.42 16.99 5.11
CA LYS A 79 -25.77 18.14 4.46
C LYS A 79 -24.33 17.76 4.08
N PRO A 80 -23.89 18.02 2.84
CA PRO A 80 -22.52 17.74 2.45
C PRO A 80 -21.53 18.44 3.38
N GLY A 81 -20.46 17.73 3.73
CA GLY A 81 -19.31 18.25 4.43
C GLY A 81 -18.13 18.44 3.49
N THR A 82 -17.00 18.83 4.07
CA THR A 82 -15.71 18.90 3.36
C THR A 82 -14.71 17.94 3.96
N TRP A 83 -13.77 17.43 3.16
CA TRP A 83 -12.66 16.60 3.62
C TRP A 83 -11.34 17.08 3.04
N VAL A 84 -10.26 16.86 3.79
CA VAL A 84 -8.89 17.13 3.38
C VAL A 84 -7.93 16.18 4.08
N MET A 85 -6.83 15.80 3.41
CA MET A 85 -5.73 15.08 4.04
C MET A 85 -4.94 16.05 4.92
N VAL A 86 -4.62 15.65 6.14
CA VAL A 86 -3.73 16.42 7.03
C VAL A 86 -2.30 16.19 6.56
N GLU A 87 -1.66 17.23 6.01
CA GLU A 87 -0.29 17.16 5.49
C GLU A 87 0.75 17.37 6.60
N ASP A 88 0.48 18.28 7.55
CA ASP A 88 1.36 18.61 8.66
C ASP A 88 0.59 18.49 9.98
N LYS A 89 0.80 17.36 10.67
CA LYS A 89 0.16 17.01 11.95
C LYS A 89 0.54 17.99 13.07
N GLU A 90 1.74 18.56 13.06
CA GLU A 90 2.20 19.47 14.11
C GLU A 90 1.54 20.85 14.01
N SER A 91 1.16 21.24 12.79
CA SER A 91 0.49 22.52 12.52
C SER A 91 -1.04 22.46 12.60
N GLU A 92 -1.64 21.27 12.60
CA GLU A 92 -3.09 21.08 12.51
C GLU A 92 -3.78 21.38 13.85
N GLU A 93 -4.44 22.53 13.93
CA GLU A 93 -5.18 22.93 15.11
C GLU A 93 -6.36 21.99 15.41
N GLY A 94 -6.44 21.53 16.66
CA GLY A 94 -7.53 20.68 17.14
C GLY A 94 -7.42 19.22 16.71
N LEU A 95 -6.34 18.81 16.03
CA LEU A 95 -6.01 17.40 15.86
C LEU A 95 -5.73 16.78 17.24
N PRO A 96 -6.38 15.66 17.61
CA PRO A 96 -6.05 14.97 18.86
C PRO A 96 -4.60 14.47 18.91
N VAL A 97 -4.05 14.38 20.11
CA VAL A 97 -2.70 13.82 20.30
C VAL A 97 -2.74 12.35 19.92
N THR A 98 -1.95 11.97 18.92
CA THR A 98 -1.88 10.61 18.40
C THR A 98 -0.46 10.28 18.01
N ASP A 99 -0.05 9.03 18.28
CA ASP A 99 1.26 8.48 17.89
C ASP A 99 1.17 7.68 16.58
N THR A 100 0.07 7.81 15.82
CA THR A 100 -0.07 7.10 14.55
C THR A 100 0.81 7.73 13.45
N GLU A 101 1.54 6.87 12.75
CA GLU A 101 2.25 7.22 11.52
C GLU A 101 1.31 7.19 10.30
N ASP A 102 0.10 6.66 10.44
CA ASP A 102 -0.86 6.56 9.34
C ASP A 102 -1.25 7.94 8.79
N PRO A 103 -1.65 8.02 7.51
CA PRO A 103 -2.29 9.21 6.96
C PRO A 103 -3.57 9.56 7.72
N ILE A 104 -3.82 10.86 7.88
CA ILE A 104 -5.00 11.37 8.60
C ILE A 104 -5.88 12.15 7.63
N VAL A 105 -7.18 11.85 7.64
CA VAL A 105 -8.19 12.67 6.98
C VAL A 105 -8.96 13.48 8.01
N LYS A 106 -9.09 14.78 7.74
CA LYS A 106 -10.01 15.67 8.43
C LYS A 106 -11.31 15.75 7.66
N ILE A 107 -12.42 15.56 8.34
CA ILE A 107 -13.77 15.72 7.82
C ILE A 107 -14.47 16.83 8.61
N VAL A 108 -15.15 17.73 7.91
CA VAL A 108 -15.87 18.86 8.51
C VAL A 108 -17.34 18.78 8.14
N PHE A 109 -18.21 18.65 9.16
CA PHE A 109 -19.66 18.74 9.03
C PHE A 109 -20.21 19.78 10.01
N ASP A 110 -21.05 20.72 9.55
CA ASP A 110 -21.69 21.74 10.40
C ASP A 110 -20.71 22.46 11.36
N ASN A 111 -19.47 22.71 10.91
CA ASN A 111 -18.34 23.30 11.66
C ASN A 111 -17.71 22.42 12.75
N TYR A 112 -18.03 21.13 12.79
CA TYR A 112 -17.34 20.15 13.62
C TYR A 112 -16.26 19.44 12.82
N ASN A 113 -15.06 19.36 13.38
CA ASN A 113 -13.94 18.62 12.82
C ASN A 113 -13.94 17.19 13.36
N PHE A 114 -13.82 16.22 12.47
CA PHE A 114 -13.63 14.81 12.77
C PHE A 114 -12.33 14.35 12.14
N TYR A 115 -11.44 13.78 12.94
CA TYR A 115 -10.15 13.27 12.47
C TYR A 115 -10.20 11.74 12.45
N TYR A 116 -9.71 11.15 11.37
CA TYR A 116 -9.60 9.71 11.23
C TYR A 116 -8.22 9.33 10.71
N SER A 117 -7.56 8.34 11.32
CA SER A 117 -6.42 7.69 10.70
C SER A 117 -6.86 6.67 9.65
N ILE A 118 -6.01 6.46 8.65
CA ILE A 118 -6.28 5.59 7.50
C ILE A 118 -5.21 4.50 7.41
N PRO A 119 -5.30 3.43 8.22
CA PRO A 119 -4.32 2.35 8.20
C PRO A 119 -4.40 1.49 6.93
N GLU A 120 -5.52 1.52 6.20
CA GLU A 120 -5.68 0.77 4.95
C GLU A 120 -6.56 1.54 3.95
N SER A 121 -6.07 1.66 2.72
CA SER A 121 -6.84 2.15 1.57
C SER A 121 -6.45 1.35 0.33
N THR A 122 -7.43 0.66 -0.24
CA THR A 122 -7.31 -0.07 -1.51
C THR A 122 -8.44 0.34 -2.45
N GLU A 123 -8.60 -0.33 -3.59
CA GLU A 123 -9.71 -0.04 -4.51
C GLU A 123 -11.06 -0.50 -3.98
N THR A 124 -11.08 -1.43 -3.02
CA THR A 124 -12.31 -2.07 -2.52
C THR A 124 -12.47 -1.97 -1.01
N ASN A 125 -11.42 -1.60 -0.28
CA ASN A 125 -11.46 -1.41 1.18
C ASN A 125 -10.94 -0.03 1.56
N LEU A 126 -11.60 0.59 2.53
CA LEU A 126 -11.14 1.78 3.23
C LEU A 126 -11.39 1.58 4.72
N THR A 127 -10.35 1.68 5.52
CA THR A 127 -10.44 1.62 6.97
C THR A 127 -10.26 3.03 7.54
N LEU A 128 -11.22 3.48 8.37
CA LEU A 128 -11.17 4.75 9.08
C LEU A 128 -11.20 4.47 10.58
N VAL A 129 -10.19 4.93 11.30
CA VAL A 129 -10.14 4.84 12.77
C VAL A 129 -10.31 6.24 13.34
N PHE A 130 -11.37 6.46 14.11
CA PHE A 130 -11.65 7.77 14.71
C PHE A 130 -10.58 8.13 15.73
N LEU A 131 -10.15 9.39 15.71
CA LEU A 131 -9.18 9.95 16.66
C LEU A 131 -9.92 10.86 17.66
N GLU A 132 -9.71 10.62 18.95
CA GLU A 132 -10.28 11.36 20.09
C GLU A 132 -9.22 12.08 20.91
#